data_AF-A0A523W3H8-F1
#
_entry.id   AF-A0A523W3H8-F1
#
_cell.length_a   1.000
_cell.length_b   1.000
_cell.length_c   1.000
_cell.angle_alpha   90.00
_cell.angle_beta   90.00
_cell.angle_gamma   90.00
#
_symmetry.space_group_name_H-M   'P 1'
#
loop_
_entity.id
_entity.type
_entity.pdbx_description
1 polymer ?
#
loop_
_entity_poly.entity_id
_entity_poly.type
_entity_poly.pdbx_seq_one_letter_code
_entity_poly.pdbx_strand_id
1 'polypeptide(L)' 'MTGIDDETLRRKTEVVEKALRVNRPDPRDPLDILSKVGGFEIGGLVGCI' A
#
# COMPACT_ATOMS: atom_id res chain seq x y z
N MET A 1 -19.63 21.80 1.53
CA MET A 1 -18.58 21.69 2.57
C MET A 1 -18.12 20.24 2.58
N THR A 2 -17.17 19.88 1.71
CA THR A 2 -16.69 18.50 1.52
C THR A 2 -15.59 18.19 2.55
N GLY A 3 -15.96 18.10 3.83
CA GLY A 3 -15.03 17.76 4.92
C GLY A 3 -14.79 16.26 5.11
N ILE A 4 -15.29 15.42 4.19
CA ILE A 4 -15.32 13.95 4.35
C ILE A 4 -14.09 13.27 3.73
N ASP A 5 -13.39 13.94 2.81
CA ASP A 5 -12.27 13.34 2.08
C ASP A 5 -10.91 13.54 2.76
N ASP A 6 -10.65 14.67 3.42
CA ASP A 6 -9.29 14.96 3.91
C ASP A 6 -8.88 14.08 5.10
N GLU A 7 -9.80 13.79 6.03
CA GLU A 7 -9.51 12.89 7.16
C GLU A 7 -9.37 11.45 6.69
N THR A 8 -10.23 11.04 5.75
CA THR A 8 -10.19 9.70 5.15
C THR A 8 -8.91 9.50 4.36
N LEU A 9 -8.48 10.52 3.59
CA LEU A 9 -7.23 10.53 2.85
C LEU A 9 -6.03 10.50 3.79
N ARG A 10 -6.02 11.33 4.84
CA ARG A 10 -4.95 11.32 5.87
C ARG A 10 -4.80 9.95 6.52
N ARG A 11 -5.90 9.33 6.96
CA ARG A 11 -5.87 7.98 7.54
C ARG A 11 -5.33 6.94 6.56
N LYS A 12 -5.75 6.99 5.29
CA LYS A 12 -5.21 6.09 4.26
C LYS A 12 -3.71 6.29 4.05
N THR A 13 -3.25 7.54 3.99
CA THR A 13 -1.83 7.87 3.86
C THR A 13 -1.03 7.34 5.05
N GLU A 14 -1.49 7.56 6.28
CA GLU A 14 -0.82 7.07 7.50
C GLU A 14 -0.69 5.54 7.53
N VAL A 15 -1.72 4.83 7.07
CA VAL A 15 -1.71 3.37 6.96
C VAL A 15 -0.66 2.90 5.94
N VAL A 16 -0.58 3.53 4.77
CA VAL A 16 0.43 3.22 3.75
C VAL A 16 1.85 3.52 4.25
N GLU A 17 2.07 4.68 4.86
CA GLU A 17 3.37 5.05 5.44
C GLU A 17 3.81 4.07 6.53
N LYS A 18 2.87 3.63 7.37
CA LYS A 18 3.15 2.61 8.39
C LYS A 18 3.52 1.27 7.74
N ALA A 19 2.80 0.83 6.72
CA ALA A 19 3.10 -0.41 6.00
C ALA A 19 4.49 -0.39 5.35
N LEU A 20 4.87 0.74 4.73
CA LEU A 20 6.20 0.92 4.15
C LEU A 20 7.30 0.91 5.22
N ARG A 21 7.11 1.60 6.35
CA ARG A 21 8.12 1.64 7.44
C ARG A 21 8.34 0.29 8.10
N VAL A 22 7.27 -0.48 8.29
CA VAL A 22 7.34 -1.80 8.95
C VAL A 22 8.04 -2.81 8.03
N ASN A 23 7.65 -2.86 6.76
CA ASN A 23 8.12 -3.92 5.87
C ASN A 23 9.41 -3.59 5.12
N ARG A 24 9.76 -2.31 4.96
CA ARG A 24 10.98 -1.83 4.27
C ARG A 24 11.22 -2.57 2.95
N PRO A 25 10.30 -2.47 1.97
CA PRO A 25 10.51 -3.08 0.67
C PRO A 25 11.63 -2.36 -0.11
N ASP A 26 12.40 -3.09 -0.92
CA ASP A 26 13.36 -2.52 -1.87
C ASP A 26 12.59 -1.99 -3.09
N PRO A 27 12.63 -0.69 -3.38
CA PRO A 27 11.94 -0.11 -4.54
C PRO A 27 12.46 -0.63 -5.89
N ARG A 28 13.62 -1.30 -5.92
CA ARG A 28 14.21 -1.89 -7.14
C ARG A 28 13.84 -3.35 -7.34
N ASP A 29 13.14 -3.96 -6.39
CA ASP A 29 12.67 -5.34 -6.46
C ASP A 29 11.13 -5.37 -6.37
N PRO A 30 10.43 -5.38 -7.53
CA PRO A 30 8.97 -5.42 -7.57
C PRO A 30 8.37 -6.65 -6.89
N LEU A 31 9.08 -7.79 -6.84
CA LEU A 31 8.62 -8.97 -6.11
C LEU A 31 8.75 -8.75 -4.60
N ASP A 32 9.84 -8.14 -4.13
CA ASP A 32 10.01 -7.78 -2.73
C ASP A 32 8.90 -6.84 -2.28
N ILE A 33 8.59 -5.79 -3.07
CA ILE A 33 7.46 -4.90 -2.82
C ILE A 33 6.16 -5.70 -2.71
N LEU A 34 5.85 -6.55 -3.68
CA LEU A 34 4.58 -7.28 -3.68
C LEU A 34 4.47 -8.26 -2.50
N SER A 35 5.55 -8.92 -2.12
CA SER A 35 5.57 -9.87 -0.99
C SER A 35 5.42 -9.18 0.38
N LYS A 36 5.90 -7.93 0.49
CA LYS A 36 5.98 -7.18 1.75
C LYS A 36 4.83 -6.21 1.99
N VAL A 37 4.33 -5.57 0.93
CA VAL A 37 3.25 -4.58 1.03
C VAL A 37 2.02 -4.96 0.21
N GLY A 38 2.10 -6.00 -0.60
CA GLY A 38 0.91 -6.62 -1.18
C GLY A 38 0.17 -7.47 -0.15
N GLY A 39 -1.15 -7.52 -0.29
CA GLY A 39 -1.98 -8.57 0.30
C GLY A 39 -2.36 -9.59 -0.76
N PHE A 40 -2.87 -10.76 -0.36
CA PHE A 40 -3.51 -11.75 -1.25
C PHE A 40 -4.47 -11.11 -2.29
N GLU A 41 -5.07 -9.96 -1.96
CA GLU A 41 -5.99 -9.21 -2.83
C GLU A 41 -5.29 -8.31 -3.87
N ILE A 42 -4.14 -7.69 -3.57
CA ILE A 42 -3.40 -6.84 -4.53
C ILE A 42 -2.47 -7.69 -5.41
N GLY A 43 -1.85 -8.73 -4.85
CA GLY A 43 -1.06 -9.70 -5.64
C GLY A 43 -1.91 -10.49 -6.63
N GLY A 44 -3.15 -10.82 -6.27
CA GLY A 44 -4.10 -11.45 -7.19
C GLY A 44 -4.54 -10.53 -8.34
N LEU A 45 -4.65 -9.21 -8.10
CA LEU A 45 -5.03 -8.24 -9.13
C LEU A 45 -3.89 -7.90 -10.11
N VAL A 46 -2.63 -7.92 -9.65
CA VAL A 46 -1.46 -7.71 -10.53
C VAL A 46 -1.06 -8.98 -11.28
N GLY A 47 -1.39 -10.17 -10.75
CA GLY A 47 -1.13 -11.47 -11.38
C GLY A 47 -2.15 -11.92 -12.45
N CYS A 48 -3.23 -11.17 -12.64
CA CYS A 48 -4.15 -11.35 -13.77
C CYS A 48 -3.68 -10.50 -14.96
N ILE A 49 -2.76 -11.06 -15.75
CA ILE A 49 -2.52 -10.66 -17.15
C ILE A 49 -2.88 -11.86 -18.02
#